data_AF-A0AAU4N725-F1
#
_entry.id   AF-A0AAU4N725-F1
#
_cell.length_a   1.000
_cell.length_b   1.000
_cell.length_c   1.000
_cell.angle_alpha   90.00
_cell.angle_beta   90.00
_cell.angle_gamma   90.00
#
_symmetry.space_group_name_H-M   'P 1'
#
loop_
_entity.id
_entity.type
_entity.pdbx_description
1 polymer ?
#
loop_
_entity_poly.entity_id
_entity_poly.type
_entity_poly.pdbx_seq_one_letter_code
_entity_poly.pdbx_strand_id
1 'polypeptide(L)'
;MSVPSTGQSAPDPQAGIERIERFLAATSERTQALQAAEAFADHLPSLTSTERQQLVRLYVGERLVEVRRRRKQIAQQEAVQDVRERLRGRCIRIGLLLGLFSASLTLWLIVDIVM
;
A
#
# COMPACT_ATOMS: atom_id res chain seq x y z
N MET A 1 -22.68 41.69 11.29
CA MET A 1 -22.69 40.81 10.10
C MET A 1 -21.28 40.28 9.94
N SER A 2 -21.01 39.15 10.59
CA SER A 2 -19.66 38.65 10.84
C SER A 2 -19.24 37.72 9.72
N VAL A 3 -18.20 38.10 8.98
CA VAL A 3 -17.58 37.28 7.92
C VAL A 3 -16.88 36.09 8.59
N PRO A 4 -17.22 34.83 8.25
CA PRO A 4 -16.48 33.69 8.75
C PRO A 4 -15.07 33.70 8.12
N SER A 5 -14.06 33.84 8.96
CA SER A 5 -12.67 33.61 8.60
C SER A 5 -12.50 32.14 8.25
N THR A 6 -12.46 31.82 6.96
CA THR A 6 -11.90 30.56 6.51
C THR A 6 -10.42 30.58 6.90
N GLY A 7 -10.11 29.92 8.02
CA GLY A 7 -8.76 29.47 8.34
C GLY A 7 -8.34 28.51 7.25
N GLN A 8 -7.89 29.06 6.13
CA GLN A 8 -7.35 28.32 5.01
C GLN A 8 -5.97 27.82 5.46
N SER A 9 -5.94 26.68 6.15
CA SER A 9 -4.71 25.91 6.28
C SER A 9 -4.15 25.72 4.89
N ALA A 10 -2.90 26.14 4.66
CA ALA A 10 -2.24 25.97 3.38
C ALA A 10 -2.38 24.49 2.95
N PRO A 11 -2.72 24.22 1.67
CA PRO A 11 -2.91 22.86 1.20
C PRO A 11 -1.64 22.05 1.49
N ASP A 12 -1.81 20.89 2.12
CA ASP A 12 -0.70 20.00 2.44
C ASP A 12 0.03 19.60 1.15
N PRO A 13 1.29 20.02 0.96
CA PRO A 13 2.03 19.72 -0.26
C PRO A 13 2.22 18.21 -0.46
N GLN A 14 2.26 17.42 0.61
CA GLN A 14 2.39 15.96 0.52
C GLN A 14 1.14 15.32 -0.07
N ALA A 15 -0.05 15.71 0.40
CA ALA A 15 -1.31 15.26 -0.18
C ALA A 15 -1.44 15.65 -1.67
N GLY A 16 -0.87 16.79 -2.07
CA GLY A 16 -0.80 17.23 -3.47
C GLY A 16 0.06 16.32 -4.34
N ILE A 17 1.30 16.03 -3.89
CA ILE A 17 2.24 15.14 -4.59
C ILE A 17 1.65 13.75 -4.74
N GLU A 18 1.11 13.19 -3.66
CA GLU A 18 0.58 11.83 -3.65
C GLU A 18 -0.62 11.68 -4.61
N ARG A 19 -1.41 12.74 -4.79
CA ARG A 19 -2.50 12.77 -5.78
C ARG A 19 -1.97 12.77 -7.22
N ILE A 20 -0.91 13.53 -7.49
CA ILE A 20 -0.27 13.58 -8.81
C ILE A 20 0.36 12.23 -9.13
N GLU A 21 1.10 11.64 -8.20
CA GLU A 21 1.71 10.32 -8.37
C GLU A 21 0.66 9.25 -8.67
N ARG A 22 -0.46 9.24 -7.92
CA ARG A 22 -1.59 8.34 -8.21
C ARG A 22 -2.18 8.57 -9.59
N PHE A 23 -2.32 9.82 -10.03
CA PHE A 23 -2.82 10.15 -11.36
C PHE A 23 -1.86 9.70 -12.47
N LEU A 24 -0.57 9.96 -12.32
CA LEU A 24 0.46 9.55 -13.27
C LEU A 24 0.54 8.03 -13.38
N ALA A 25 0.50 7.33 -12.24
CA ALA A 25 0.52 5.87 -12.21
C ALA A 25 -0.72 5.24 -12.86
N ALA A 26 -1.92 5.83 -12.65
CA ALA A 26 -3.12 5.37 -13.33
C ALA A 26 -3.07 5.61 -14.84
N THR A 27 -2.50 6.74 -15.26
CA THR A 27 -2.33 7.08 -16.67
C THR A 27 -1.33 6.13 -17.35
N SER A 28 -0.18 5.86 -16.71
CA SER A 28 0.83 4.95 -17.25
C SER A 28 0.31 3.52 -17.40
N GLU A 29 -0.45 3.03 -16.42
CA GLU A 29 -1.08 1.69 -16.48
C GLU A 29 -2.06 1.57 -17.64
N ARG A 30 -2.86 2.61 -17.88
CA ARG A 30 -3.78 2.64 -19.01
C ARG A 30 -3.04 2.63 -20.35
N THR A 31 -1.97 3.41 -20.48
CA THR A 31 -1.16 3.45 -21.71
C THR A 31 -0.50 2.11 -21.98
N GLN A 32 0.07 1.46 -20.95
CA GLN A 32 0.67 0.14 -21.09
C GLN A 32 -0.37 -0.93 -21.47
N ALA A 33 -1.56 -0.88 -20.87
CA ALA A 33 -2.63 -1.80 -21.21
C ALA A 33 -3.10 -1.62 -22.66
N LEU A 34 -3.18 -0.37 -23.14
CA LEU A 34 -3.51 -0.06 -24.54
C LEU A 34 -2.44 -0.60 -25.50
N GLN A 35 -1.17 -0.34 -25.23
CA GLN A 35 -0.06 -0.84 -26.07
C GLN A 35 -0.05 -2.37 -26.13
N ALA A 36 -0.25 -3.04 -25.00
CA ALA A 36 -0.34 -4.50 -24.95
C ALA A 36 -1.53 -5.04 -25.73
N ALA A 37 -2.68 -4.35 -25.67
CA ALA A 37 -3.88 -4.72 -26.41
C ALA A 37 -3.71 -4.55 -27.93
N GLU A 38 -3.08 -3.45 -28.35
CA GLU A 38 -2.79 -3.18 -29.76
C GLU A 38 -1.80 -4.20 -30.33
N ALA A 39 -0.70 -4.48 -29.60
CA ALA A 39 0.25 -5.53 -29.96
C ALA A 39 -0.41 -6.91 -30.04
N PHE A 40 -1.33 -7.22 -29.11
CA PHE A 40 -2.10 -8.46 -29.18
C PHE A 40 -3.01 -8.52 -30.41
N ALA A 41 -3.67 -7.41 -30.74
CA ALA A 41 -4.50 -7.33 -31.95
C ALA A 41 -3.70 -7.42 -33.25
N ASP A 42 -2.43 -7.01 -33.26
CA ASP A 42 -1.53 -7.17 -34.42
C ASP A 42 -1.26 -8.64 -34.75
N HIS A 43 -1.36 -9.55 -33.77
CA HIS A 43 -1.26 -10.98 -34.01
C HIS A 43 -2.52 -11.61 -34.61
N LEU A 44 -3.60 -10.85 -34.80
CA LEU A 44 -4.90 -11.31 -35.30
C LEU A 44 -5.30 -10.53 -36.57
N PRO A 45 -4.61 -10.75 -37.70
CA PRO A 45 -4.78 -9.95 -38.92
C PRO A 45 -6.14 -10.14 -39.60
N SER A 46 -6.90 -11.18 -39.24
CA SER A 46 -8.24 -11.43 -39.79
C SER A 46 -9.35 -10.60 -39.15
N LEU A 47 -9.04 -9.82 -38.10
CA LEU A 47 -10.03 -8.98 -37.43
C LEU A 47 -10.37 -7.73 -38.27
N THR A 48 -11.65 -7.42 -38.34
CA THR A 48 -12.11 -6.12 -38.84
C THR A 48 -11.72 -5.00 -37.87
N SER A 49 -11.73 -3.74 -38.33
CA SER A 49 -11.39 -2.60 -37.47
C SER A 49 -12.33 -2.49 -36.25
N THR A 50 -13.61 -2.84 -36.42
CA THR A 50 -14.61 -2.84 -35.34
C THR A 50 -14.31 -3.91 -34.29
N GLU A 51 -14.02 -5.14 -34.72
CA GLU A 51 -13.68 -6.23 -33.80
C GLU A 51 -12.37 -5.97 -33.08
N ARG A 52 -11.38 -5.39 -33.78
CA ARG A 52 -10.12 -4.93 -33.18
C ARG A 52 -10.36 -3.89 -32.10
N GLN A 53 -11.21 -2.88 -32.33
CA GLN A 53 -11.54 -1.88 -31.32
C GLN A 53 -12.26 -2.48 -30.10
N GLN A 54 -13.18 -3.43 -30.33
CA GLN A 54 -13.87 -4.12 -29.24
C GLN A 54 -12.91 -4.96 -28.41
N LEU A 55 -12.03 -5.71 -29.07
CA LEU A 55 -11.00 -6.51 -28.42
C LEU A 55 -10.06 -5.65 -27.57
N VAL A 56 -9.59 -4.52 -28.11
CA VAL A 56 -8.73 -3.59 -27.36
C VAL A 56 -9.45 -3.05 -26.13
N ARG A 57 -10.73 -2.68 -26.24
CA ARG A 57 -11.52 -2.20 -25.10
C ARG A 57 -11.68 -3.27 -24.02
N LEU A 58 -12.01 -4.50 -24.41
CA LEU A 58 -12.16 -5.64 -23.49
C LEU A 58 -10.83 -5.94 -22.77
N TYR A 59 -9.75 -6.07 -23.52
CA TYR A 59 -8.41 -6.36 -22.98
C TYR A 59 -7.96 -5.30 -21.98
N VAL A 60 -8.07 -4.01 -22.35
CA VAL A 60 -7.71 -2.90 -21.45
C VAL A 60 -8.56 -2.91 -20.20
N GLY A 61 -9.87 -3.15 -20.34
CA GLY A 61 -10.80 -3.27 -19.21
C GLY A 61 -10.36 -4.34 -18.22
N GLU A 62 -10.10 -5.55 -18.70
CA GLU A 62 -9.67 -6.68 -17.86
C GLU A 62 -8.30 -6.42 -17.22
N ARG A 63 -7.33 -5.92 -17.98
CA ARG A 63 -6.00 -5.59 -17.44
C ARG A 63 -6.08 -4.56 -16.31
N LEU A 64 -6.87 -3.50 -16.47
CA LEU A 64 -7.03 -2.49 -15.42
C LEU A 64 -7.76 -3.03 -14.18
N VAL A 65 -8.63 -4.03 -14.32
CA VAL A 65 -9.24 -4.73 -13.18
C VAL A 65 -8.20 -5.59 -12.47
N GLU A 66 -7.39 -6.34 -13.21
CA GLU A 66 -6.32 -7.18 -12.64
C GLU A 66 -5.30 -6.34 -11.87
N VAL A 67 -4.82 -5.25 -12.47
CA VAL A 67 -3.87 -4.32 -11.84
C VAL A 67 -4.44 -3.73 -10.55
N ARG A 68 -5.71 -3.31 -10.56
CA ARG A 68 -6.39 -2.83 -9.35
C ARG A 68 -6.50 -3.92 -8.27
N ARG A 69 -6.74 -5.18 -8.65
CA ARG A 69 -6.77 -6.31 -7.69
C ARG A 69 -5.40 -6.54 -7.07
N ARG A 70 -4.32 -6.58 -7.87
CA ARG A 70 -2.96 -6.76 -7.36
C ARG A 70 -2.55 -5.63 -6.41
N ARG A 71 -2.84 -4.37 -6.75
CA ARG A 71 -2.60 -3.23 -5.86
C ARG A 71 -3.31 -3.37 -4.52
N LYS A 72 -4.59 -3.78 -4.53
CA LYS A 72 -5.33 -4.05 -3.29
C LYS A 72 -4.70 -5.17 -2.47
N GLN A 73 -4.24 -6.24 -3.11
CA GLN A 73 -3.59 -7.35 -2.43
C GLN A 73 -2.26 -6.92 -1.78
N ILE A 74 -1.44 -6.15 -2.48
CA ILE A 74 -0.18 -5.62 -1.94
C ILE A 74 -0.46 -4.72 -0.74
N ALA A 75 -1.39 -3.78 -0.86
CA ALA A 75 -1.77 -2.90 0.25
C ALA A 75 -2.31 -3.69 1.46
N GLN A 76 -3.06 -4.77 1.23
CA GLN A 76 -3.51 -5.66 2.31
C GLN A 76 -2.34 -6.41 2.96
N GLN A 77 -1.37 -6.88 2.17
CA GLN A 77 -0.18 -7.56 2.70
C GLN A 77 0.68 -6.62 3.54
N GLU A 78 0.90 -5.38 3.07
CA GLU A 78 1.62 -4.34 3.81
C GLU A 78 0.91 -4.00 5.12
N ALA A 79 -0.42 -3.84 5.11
CA ALA A 79 -1.19 -3.60 6.33
C ALA A 79 -1.06 -4.75 7.34
N VAL A 80 -1.08 -6.01 6.88
CA VAL A 80 -0.88 -7.18 7.74
C VAL A 80 0.55 -7.23 8.29
N GLN A 81 1.55 -6.87 7.48
CA GLN A 81 2.94 -6.79 7.91
C GLN A 81 3.15 -5.70 8.97
N ASP A 82 2.60 -4.49 8.76
CA ASP A 82 2.71 -3.38 9.71
C ASP A 82 2.07 -3.76 11.07
N VAL A 83 0.89 -4.39 11.06
CA VAL A 83 0.26 -4.90 12.29
C VAL A 83 1.18 -5.91 12.99
N ARG A 84 1.78 -6.84 12.24
CA ARG A 84 2.68 -7.85 12.79
C ARG A 84 3.95 -7.24 13.38
N GLU A 85 4.53 -6.23 12.76
CA GLU A 85 5.71 -5.53 13.25
C GLU A 85 5.40 -4.75 14.54
N ARG A 86 4.25 -4.08 14.60
CA ARG A 86 3.78 -3.41 15.82
C ARG A 86 3.59 -4.39 16.97
N LEU A 87 3.02 -5.56 16.70
CA LEU A 87 2.86 -6.65 17.68
C LEU A 87 4.23 -7.17 18.15
N ARG A 88 5.16 -7.44 17.22
CA ARG A 88 6.53 -7.87 17.55
C ARG A 88 7.25 -6.85 18.44
N GLY A 89 7.17 -5.56 18.11
CA GLY A 89 7.78 -4.50 18.90
C GLY A 89 7.22 -4.39 20.31
N ARG A 90 5.93 -4.73 20.52
CA ARG A 90 5.32 -4.80 21.85
C ARG A 90 5.78 -6.03 22.63
N CYS A 91 5.77 -7.21 21.99
CA CYS A 91 6.21 -8.45 22.63
C CYS A 91 7.68 -8.40 23.05
N ILE A 92 8.55 -7.88 22.19
CA ILE A 92 9.99 -7.73 22.51
C ILE A 92 10.16 -6.79 23.71
N ARG A 93 9.48 -5.64 23.74
CA ARG A 93 9.54 -4.71 24.88
C ARG A 93 9.05 -5.35 26.17
N ILE A 94 7.91 -6.04 26.15
CA ILE A 94 7.35 -6.72 27.32
C ILE A 94 8.30 -7.82 27.81
N GLY A 95 8.84 -8.63 26.89
CA GLY A 95 9.82 -9.67 27.22
C GLY A 95 11.09 -9.11 27.86
N LEU A 96 11.58 -7.96 27.37
CA LEU A 96 12.75 -7.28 27.92
C LEU A 96 12.49 -6.77 29.35
N LEU A 97 11.30 -6.19 29.59
CA LEU A 97 10.89 -5.74 30.93
C LEU A 97 10.74 -6.92 31.91
N LEU A 98 10.13 -8.02 31.48
CA LEU A 98 10.01 -9.23 32.31
C LEU A 98 11.37 -9.88 32.60
N GLY A 99 12.28 -9.91 31.62
CA GLY A 99 13.63 -10.41 31.80
C GLY A 99 14.42 -9.57 32.82
N LEU A 100 14.35 -8.24 32.72
CA LEU A 100 14.95 -7.32 33.69
C LEU A 100 14.36 -7.49 35.09
N PHE A 101 13.05 -7.66 35.20
CA PHE A 101 12.38 -7.88 36.48
C PHE A 101 12.82 -9.19 37.13
N SER A 102 12.90 -10.28 36.37
CA SER A 102 13.39 -11.58 36.84
C SER A 102 14.86 -11.51 37.28
N ALA A 103 15.72 -10.82 36.53
CA ALA A 103 17.11 -10.61 36.90
C ALA A 103 17.26 -9.79 38.20
N SER A 104 16.44 -8.76 38.38
CA SER A 104 16.43 -7.96 39.61
C SER A 104 15.98 -8.79 40.83
N LEU A 105 14.93 -9.60 40.65
CA LEU A 105 14.39 -10.44 41.73
C LEU A 105 15.37 -11.54 42.14
N THR A 106 16.05 -12.16 41.18
CA THR A 106 17.10 -13.15 41.46
C THR A 106 18.30 -12.52 42.15
N LEU A 107 18.72 -11.32 41.75
CA LEU A 107 19.79 -10.58 42.44
C LEU A 107 19.40 -10.25 43.89
N TRP A 108 18.18 -9.77 44.11
CA TRP A 108 17.68 -9.42 45.44
C TRP A 108 17.64 -10.64 46.37
N LEU A 109 17.17 -11.78 45.87
CA LEU A 109 17.09 -13.03 46.63
C LEU A 109 18.48 -13.61 46.96
N ILE A 110 19.46 -13.47 46.06
CA ILE A 110 20.85 -13.86 46.34
C ILE A 110 21.45 -12.98 47.43
N VAL A 111 21.20 -11.68 47.41
CA VAL A 111 21.68 -10.75 48.45
C VAL A 111 21.06 -11.09 49.81
N ASP A 112 19.77 -11.37 49.86
CA ASP A 112 19.05 -11.75 51.08
C ASP A 112 19.57 -13.07 51.71
N ILE A 113 19.98 -14.04 50.88
CA ILE A 113 20.57 -15.30 51.36
C ILE A 113 21.98 -15.11 51.96
N VAL A 114 22.74 -14.13 51.47
CA VAL A 114 24.14 -13.93 51.84
C VAL A 114 24.30 -13.03 53.07
N MET A 115 23.35 -12.13 53.34
CA MET A 115 23.40 -11.18 54.46
C MET A 115 22.83 -11.78 55.75
#